data_AF-A0A2V7FKU8-F1
#
_entry.id   AF-A0A2V7FKU8-F1
#
_cell.length_a   1.000
_cell.length_b   1.000
_cell.length_c   1.000
_cell.angle_alpha   90.00
_cell.angle_beta   90.00
_cell.angle_gamma   90.00
#
_symmetry.space_group_name_H-M   'P 1'
#
loop_
_entity.id
_entity.type
_entity.pdbx_description
1 polymer ?
#
loop_
_entity_poly.entity_id
_entity_poly.type
_entity_poly.pdbx_seq_one_letter_code
_entity_poly.pdbx_strand_id
1 'polypeptide(L)' 'MRKLRVGIVDLVTRGPTRALYARIMHANLASIMPQVIGVWCEAEGHDVTFVCYTGFEDLVRELPADVDLVFIG' A
#
# COMPACT_ATOMS: atom_id res chain seq x y z
N MET A 1 7.18 -22.72 3.08
CA MET A 1 7.51 -21.88 1.91
C MET A 1 8.59 -20.88 2.29
N ARG A 2 9.33 -20.29 1.33
CA ARG A 2 10.30 -19.21 1.64
C ARG A 2 9.54 -17.97 2.12
N LYS A 3 10.01 -17.32 3.19
CA LYS A 3 9.48 -16.03 3.63
C LYS A 3 9.81 -14.93 2.60
N LEU A 4 8.81 -14.16 2.19
CA LEU A 4 8.92 -13.07 1.22
C LEU A 4 8.69 -11.73 1.90
N ARG A 5 9.24 -10.68 1.31
CA ARG A 5 8.95 -9.27 1.62
C ARG A 5 7.94 -8.76 0.59
N VAL A 6 6.69 -8.59 1.00
CA VAL A 6 5.56 -8.24 0.14
C VAL A 6 5.19 -6.78 0.36
N GLY A 7 5.22 -6.00 -0.72
CA GLY A 7 4.67 -4.64 -0.75
C GLY A 7 3.23 -4.65 -1.23
N ILE A 8 2.38 -3.81 -0.64
CA ILE A 8 1.01 -3.59 -1.08
C ILE A 8 0.81 -2.08 -1.19
N VAL A 9 0.44 -1.61 -2.38
CA VAL A 9 0.13 -0.20 -2.64
C VAL A 9 -1.33 -0.10 -3.05
N ASP A 10 -2.10 0.62 -2.25
CA ASP A 10 -3.50 0.94 -2.48
C ASP A 10 -3.63 2.37 -3.03
N LEU A 11 -3.93 2.49 -4.33
CA LEU A 11 -3.98 3.73 -5.08
C LEU A 11 -5.36 4.38 -4.95
N VAL A 12 -5.53 5.23 -3.94
CA VAL A 12 -6.76 6.04 -3.80
C VAL A 12 -6.83 7.17 -4.84
N THR A 13 -5.68 7.60 -5.35
CA THR A 13 -5.58 8.65 -6.38
C THR A 13 -4.48 8.34 -7.38
N ARG A 14 -4.56 8.98 -8.55
CA ARG A 14 -3.53 8.92 -9.60
C ARG A 14 -2.33 9.83 -9.33
N GLY A 15 -2.41 10.70 -8.32
CA GLY A 15 -1.35 11.63 -7.98
C GLY A 15 -1.78 12.73 -7.01
N PRO A 16 -0.84 13.62 -6.64
CA PRO A 16 -1.09 14.71 -5.70
C PRO A 16 -2.14 15.70 -6.22
N THR A 17 -2.93 16.25 -5.31
CA THR A 17 -3.93 17.29 -5.60
C THR A 17 -3.86 18.45 -4.62
N ARG A 18 -4.27 19.65 -5.05
CA ARG A 18 -4.31 20.85 -4.19
C ARG A 18 -5.61 20.97 -3.40
N ALA A 19 -6.57 20.07 -3.61
CA ALA A 19 -7.85 20.11 -2.92
C ALA A 19 -7.68 19.74 -1.43
N LEU A 20 -8.06 20.64 -0.53
CA LEU A 20 -8.02 20.39 0.93
C LEU A 20 -8.84 19.16 1.32
N TYR A 21 -9.98 18.96 0.66
CA TYR A 21 -10.82 17.77 0.84
C TYR A 21 -10.04 16.48 0.63
N ALA A 22 -9.31 16.36 -0.48
CA ALA A 22 -8.55 15.17 -0.82
C ALA A 22 -7.44 14.86 0.21
N ARG A 23 -6.77 15.91 0.72
CA ARG A 23 -5.73 15.75 1.76
C ARG A 23 -6.27 15.20 3.08
N ILE A 24 -7.55 15.44 3.38
CA ILE A 24 -8.19 14.98 4.61
C ILE A 24 -8.88 13.62 4.39
N MET A 25 -9.45 13.40 3.21
CA MET A 25 -10.41 12.31 3.00
C MET A 25 -9.84 11.09 2.29
N HIS A 26 -8.78 11.20 1.49
CA HIS A 26 -8.29 10.08 0.67
C HIS A 26 -7.87 8.87 1.51
N ALA A 27 -7.24 9.07 2.68
CA ALA A 27 -6.87 7.94 3.54
C ALA A 27 -8.07 7.08 3.97
N ASN A 28 -9.26 7.67 4.07
CA ASN A 28 -10.49 6.95 4.43
C ASN A 28 -11.09 6.12 3.27
N LEU A 29 -10.56 6.29 2.06
CA LEU A 29 -11.00 5.57 0.87
C LEU A 29 -10.12 4.35 0.57
N ALA A 30 -9.31 3.91 1.53
CA ALA A 30 -8.49 2.72 1.41
C ALA A 30 -9.36 1.51 1.03
N SER A 31 -8.96 0.83 -0.03
CA SER A 31 -9.66 -0.31 -0.60
C SER A 31 -9.56 -1.53 0.32
N ILE A 32 -10.65 -2.30 0.43
CA ILE A 32 -10.67 -3.52 1.24
C ILE A 32 -9.83 -4.65 0.60
N MET A 33 -9.74 -4.71 -0.72
CA MET A 33 -9.07 -5.82 -1.41
C MET A 33 -7.55 -5.86 -1.13
N PRO A 34 -6.80 -4.75 -1.23
CA PRO A 34 -5.41 -4.69 -0.78
C PRO A 34 -5.22 -5.10 0.69
N GLN A 35 -6.15 -4.74 1.58
CA GLN A 35 -6.08 -5.10 3.00
C GLN A 35 -6.27 -6.61 3.22
N VAL A 36 -7.23 -7.22 2.51
CA VAL A 36 -7.46 -8.68 2.54
C VAL A 36 -6.22 -9.43 2.05
N ILE A 37 -5.58 -8.96 0.98
CA ILE A 37 -4.33 -9.53 0.48
C ILE A 37 -3.22 -9.43 1.54
N GLY A 38 -3.11 -8.30 2.23
CA GLY A 38 -2.15 -8.10 3.31
C GLY A 38 -2.29 -9.14 4.42
N VAL A 39 -3.49 -9.28 4.97
CA VAL A 39 -3.78 -10.27 6.02
C VAL A 39 -3.52 -11.69 5.53
N TRP A 40 -3.85 -12.01 4.27
CA TRP A 40 -3.57 -13.32 3.70
C TRP A 40 -2.06 -13.60 3.60
N CYS A 41 -1.26 -12.65 3.11
CA CYS A 41 0.19 -12.78 3.04
C CYS A 41 0.84 -12.91 4.43
N GLU A 42 0.37 -12.15 5.42
CA GLU A 42 0.82 -12.27 6.81
C GLU A 42 0.48 -13.66 7.39
N ALA A 43 -0.73 -14.17 7.12
CA ALA A 43 -1.15 -15.49 7.57
C ALA A 43 -0.32 -16.63 6.98
N GLU A 44 0.17 -16.47 5.74
CA GLU A 44 1.12 -17.39 5.09
C GLU A 44 2.58 -17.22 5.59
N GLY A 45 2.81 -16.26 6.51
CA GLY A 45 4.09 -16.04 7.18
C GLY A 45 5.06 -15.11 6.45
N HIS A 46 4.57 -14.27 5.53
CA HIS A 46 5.37 -13.25 4.83
C HIS A 46 5.48 -11.94 5.63
N ASP A 47 6.52 -11.15 5.34
CA ASP A 47 6.64 -9.79 5.85
C ASP A 47 5.90 -8.84 4.91
N VAL A 48 4.90 -8.12 5.41
CA VAL A 48 4.04 -7.26 4.59
C VAL A 48 4.28 -5.79 4.92
N THR A 49 4.44 -4.97 3.89
CA THR A 49 4.42 -3.50 3.98
C THR A 49 3.21 -2.99 3.20
N PHE A 50 2.27 -2.35 3.89
CA PHE A 50 1.06 -1.79 3.29
C PHE A 50 1.16 -0.26 3.22
N VAL A 51 0.92 0.31 2.04
CA VAL A 51 0.93 1.76 1.79
C VAL A 51 -0.39 2.16 1.14
N CYS A 52 -1.12 3.07 1.79
CA CYS A 52 -2.26 3.77 1.17
C CYS A 52 -1.73 5.02 0.47
N TYR A 53 -1.70 5.00 -0.86
CA TYR A 53 -1.23 6.12 -1.66
C TYR A 53 -2.35 7.15 -1.85
N THR A 54 -2.25 8.23 -1.08
CA THR A 54 -3.15 9.39 -1.12
C THR A 54 -2.68 10.50 -2.06
N GLY A 55 -1.51 10.30 -2.68
CA GLY A 55 -0.90 11.21 -3.66
C GLY A 55 0.34 11.93 -3.15
N PHE A 56 0.72 11.74 -1.88
CA PHE A 56 1.79 12.51 -1.22
C PHE A 56 2.92 11.65 -0.65
N GLU A 57 2.67 10.35 -0.56
CA GLU A 57 3.59 9.33 -0.09
C GLU A 57 4.75 9.17 -1.08
N ASP A 58 5.95 8.95 -0.55
CA ASP A 58 7.13 8.63 -1.36
C ASP A 58 7.29 7.11 -1.40
N LEU A 59 6.70 6.48 -2.43
CA LEU A 59 6.67 5.02 -2.54
C LEU A 59 8.07 4.38 -2.57
N VAL A 60 9.10 5.10 -3.02
CA VAL A 60 10.49 4.58 -3.05
C VAL A 60 11.07 4.53 -1.63
N ARG A 61 10.64 5.41 -0.74
CA ARG A 61 11.04 5.42 0.67
C ARG A 61 10.16 4.56 1.56
N GLU A 62 8.88 4.44 1.20
CA GLU A 62 7.90 3.72 2.02
C GLU A 62 7.91 2.21 1.78
N LEU A 63 8.23 1.76 0.56
CA LEU A 63 8.42 0.34 0.29
C LEU A 63 9.85 -0.11 0.69
N PRO A 64 10.03 -1.36 1.17
CA PRO A 64 11.35 -1.91 1.41
C PRO A 64 12.20 -1.93 0.13
N ALA A 65 13.47 -1.54 0.23
CA ALA A 65 14.39 -1.49 -0.91
C ALA A 65 14.61 -2.86 -1.60
N ASP A 66 14.33 -3.95 -0.89
CA ASP A 66 14.52 -5.35 -1.26
C ASP A 66 13.19 -6.12 -1.25
N VAL A 67 12.11 -5.46 -1.65
CA VAL A 67 10.79 -6.08 -1.82
C VAL A 67 10.85 -7.21 -2.87
N ASP A 68 10.32 -8.39 -2.55
CA ASP A 68 10.27 -9.56 -3.44
C ASP A 68 9.08 -9.48 -4.43
N LEU A 69 7.95 -8.92 -3.98
CA LEU A 69 6.69 -8.84 -4.73
C LEU A 69 5.91 -7.60 -4.32
N VAL A 70 5.29 -6.91 -5.29
CA VAL A 70 4.41 -5.77 -5.02
C VAL A 70 3.02 -6.00 -5.64
N PHE A 71 1.98 -5.86 -4.83
CA PHE A 71 0.59 -5.74 -5.29
C PHE A 71 0.23 -4.26 -5.42
N ILE A 72 -0.44 -3.89 -6.51
CA ILE A 72 -0.92 -2.53 -6.77
C ILE A 72 -2.41 -2.63 -7.08
N GLY A 73 -3.24 -1.97 -6.27
CA GLY A 73 -4.70 -1.99 -6.35
C GLY A 73 -5.30 -0.61 -6.36
#